data_AF-A0A7H8PNA8-F1
#
_entry.id   AF-A0A7H8PNA8-F1
#
_cell.length_a   1.000
_cell.length_b   1.000
_cell.length_c   1.000
_cell.angle_alpha   90.00
_cell.angle_beta   90.00
_cell.angle_gamma   90.00
#
_symmetry.space_group_name_H-M   'P 1'
#
loop_
_entity.id
_entity.type
_entity.pdbx_description
1 polymer ?
#
loop_
_entity_poly.entity_id
_entity_poly.type
_entity_poly.pdbx_seq_one_letter_code
_entity_poly.pdbx_strand_id
1 'polypeptide(L)'
;MNGTNILRYSLIFITIIALIKKIYNWVFIYILENAQYVDFIILEIIAIIFLIFLLSKSKKIEAALQINLNIILKYSLIFIILTSFLQKCCYLLFNIQNAGDAGYFQLLFNPFTSAIIFIGCLVMLIRKIRETKQPFKAFLISLLSFIVINYVLKYGNDLLFHYLNNIIHPASPSQETRGLASLMDFSMLGHPSFNIIDDVFLSPIDSIWYLFESIFYGLHFDFFVYAFLGSQCMLSMLVIFYYSSYVLFEHYNKKGVYSLIPILKDLVFLDITKKPSWWIIVLLIPFIRMIPRFFINVELCKQHQKKKAYAYGMTFLPWLFYGMFVLDDTSMISKTGTNV
;
A
#
# COMPACT_ATOMS: atom_id res chain seq x y z
N MET A 1 15.80 25.87 -3.17
CA MET A 1 16.76 25.11 -3.99
C MET A 1 16.21 24.96 -5.41
N ASN A 2 16.96 25.38 -6.43
CA ASN A 2 16.57 25.18 -7.83
C ASN A 2 16.57 23.68 -8.18
N GLY A 3 15.58 23.20 -8.93
CA GLY A 3 15.40 21.77 -9.21
C GLY A 3 16.57 21.10 -9.96
N THR A 4 17.37 21.86 -10.70
CA THR A 4 18.63 21.42 -11.31
C THR A 4 19.70 21.08 -10.27
N ASN A 5 19.71 21.77 -9.13
CA ASN A 5 20.64 21.49 -8.05
C ASN A 5 20.24 20.23 -7.30
N ILE A 6 18.95 19.96 -7.11
CA ILE A 6 18.48 18.72 -6.44
C ILE A 6 18.85 17.49 -7.26
N LEU A 7 18.58 17.51 -8.57
CA LEU A 7 18.96 16.41 -9.48
C LEU A 7 20.47 16.21 -9.51
N ARG A 8 21.26 17.29 -9.49
CA ARG A 8 22.73 17.22 -9.37
C ARG A 8 23.17 16.65 -8.02
N TYR A 9 22.59 17.10 -6.91
CA TYR A 9 22.96 16.60 -5.58
C TYR A 9 22.55 15.15 -5.36
N SER A 10 21.38 14.72 -5.86
CA SER A 10 21.00 13.32 -5.81
C SER A 10 21.86 12.46 -6.71
N LEU A 11 22.21 12.90 -7.93
CA LEU A 11 23.16 12.16 -8.78
C LEU A 11 24.56 12.09 -8.15
N ILE A 12 25.07 13.20 -7.62
CA ILE A 12 26.38 13.28 -6.95
C ILE A 12 26.38 12.36 -5.73
N PHE A 13 25.31 12.37 -4.96
CA PHE A 13 25.22 11.55 -3.75
C PHE A 13 25.07 10.06 -4.08
N ILE A 14 24.22 9.69 -5.05
CA ILE A 14 24.11 8.30 -5.56
C ILE A 14 25.45 7.83 -6.14
N THR A 15 26.13 8.68 -6.90
CA THR A 15 27.46 8.33 -7.47
C THR A 15 28.50 8.20 -6.39
N ILE A 16 28.52 9.05 -5.35
CA ILE A 16 29.42 8.92 -4.20
C ILE A 16 29.16 7.60 -3.47
N ILE A 17 27.91 7.22 -3.23
CA ILE A 17 27.57 5.94 -2.58
C ILE A 17 27.99 4.76 -3.44
N ALA A 18 27.74 4.80 -4.75
CA ALA A 18 28.18 3.78 -5.67
C ALA A 18 29.72 3.67 -5.74
N LEU A 19 30.43 4.80 -5.65
CA LEU A 19 31.89 4.85 -5.61
C LEU A 19 32.45 4.28 -4.30
N ILE A 20 31.84 4.62 -3.16
CA ILE A 20 32.19 4.06 -1.84
C ILE A 20 31.98 2.54 -1.85
N LYS A 21 30.84 2.07 -2.38
CA LYS A 21 30.53 0.64 -2.51
C LYS A 21 31.55 -0.09 -3.39
N LYS A 22 31.93 0.52 -4.53
CA LYS A 22 32.90 -0.07 -5.46
C LYS A 22 34.33 -0.07 -4.88
N ILE A 23 34.75 1.02 -4.23
CA ILE A 23 36.06 1.12 -3.57
C ILE A 23 36.16 0.11 -2.44
N TYR A 24 35.13 -0.01 -1.60
CA TYR A 24 35.17 -0.98 -0.51
C TYR A 24 35.10 -2.42 -1.02
N ASN A 25 34.25 -2.75 -1.99
CA ASN A 25 34.26 -4.10 -2.56
C ASN A 25 35.66 -4.43 -3.11
N TRP A 26 36.34 -3.45 -3.73
CA TRP A 26 37.70 -3.63 -4.20
C TRP A 26 38.71 -3.81 -3.06
N VAL A 27 38.69 -2.96 -2.04
CA VAL A 27 39.55 -3.07 -0.85
C VAL A 27 39.32 -4.38 -0.09
N PHE A 28 38.07 -4.81 0.03
CA PHE A 28 37.70 -6.01 0.78
C PHE A 28 38.06 -7.30 0.03
N ILE A 29 37.77 -7.38 -1.27
CA ILE A 29 38.09 -8.54 -2.10
C ILE A 29 39.61 -8.71 -2.29
N TYR A 30 40.36 -7.61 -2.38
CA TYR A 30 41.79 -7.66 -2.75
C TYR A 30 42.78 -7.41 -1.61
N ILE A 31 42.39 -6.81 -0.48
CA ILE A 31 43.32 -6.43 0.61
C ILE A 31 43.07 -7.21 1.91
N LEU A 32 41.82 -7.61 2.20
CA LEU A 32 41.43 -8.23 3.47
C LEU A 32 40.79 -9.60 3.20
N GLU A 33 41.60 -10.62 2.88
CA GLU A 33 41.19 -11.98 2.52
C GLU A 33 40.35 -12.75 3.57
N ASN A 34 40.01 -12.17 4.74
CA ASN A 34 39.33 -12.89 5.83
C ASN A 34 38.44 -12.05 6.76
N ALA A 35 37.97 -10.86 6.35
CA ALA A 35 36.98 -10.13 7.16
C ALA A 35 35.54 -10.58 6.81
N GLN A 36 34.60 -10.49 7.76
CA GLN A 36 33.16 -10.64 7.49
C GLN A 36 32.64 -9.43 6.70
N TYR A 37 31.87 -9.68 5.65
CA TYR A 37 31.31 -8.66 4.75
C TYR A 37 30.55 -7.60 5.58
N VAL A 38 31.03 -6.35 5.66
CA VAL A 38 30.25 -5.30 6.32
C VAL A 38 29.21 -4.84 5.32
N ASP A 39 27.96 -5.24 5.57
CA ASP A 39 26.84 -4.87 4.73
C ASP A 39 26.70 -3.35 4.65
N PHE A 40 26.87 -2.80 3.44
CA PHE A 40 26.69 -1.37 3.12
C PHE A 40 25.27 -0.85 3.24
N ILE A 41 24.38 -1.67 3.78
CA ILE A 41 22.97 -1.42 3.79
C ILE A 41 22.65 -0.18 4.64
N ILE A 42 23.42 0.10 5.69
CA ILE A 42 23.31 1.34 6.47
C ILE A 42 23.55 2.59 5.59
N LEU A 43 24.51 2.54 4.66
CA LEU A 43 24.75 3.64 3.71
C LEU A 43 23.58 3.78 2.72
N GLU A 44 23.01 2.67 2.26
CA GLU A 44 21.83 2.66 1.38
C GLU A 44 20.58 3.22 2.09
N ILE A 45 20.38 2.92 3.38
CA ILE A 45 19.30 3.49 4.20
C ILE A 45 19.47 5.00 4.38
N ILE A 46 20.66 5.44 4.80
CA ILE A 46 20.98 6.87 4.92
C ILE A 46 20.74 7.55 3.57
N ALA A 47 21.06 6.85 2.48
CA ALA A 47 20.88 7.39 1.16
C ALA A 47 19.42 7.59 0.76
N ILE A 48 18.60 6.57 1.04
CA ILE A 48 17.18 6.57 0.72
C ILE A 48 16.43 7.56 1.62
N ILE A 49 16.74 7.64 2.91
CA ILE A 49 16.19 8.63 3.84
C ILE A 49 16.57 10.04 3.40
N PHE A 50 17.83 10.26 3.00
CA PHE A 50 18.30 11.55 2.49
C PHE A 50 17.63 11.92 1.16
N LEU A 51 17.40 10.95 0.26
CA LEU A 51 16.64 11.14 -0.97
C LEU A 51 15.18 11.50 -0.69
N ILE A 52 14.52 10.81 0.24
CA ILE A 52 13.15 11.14 0.67
C ILE A 52 13.10 12.55 1.26
N PHE A 53 14.07 12.90 2.11
CA PHE A 53 14.18 14.25 2.68
C PHE A 53 14.37 15.31 1.59
N LEU A 54 15.29 15.10 0.64
CA LEU A 54 15.50 16.01 -0.49
C LEU A 54 14.28 16.14 -1.39
N LEU A 55 13.58 15.02 -1.65
CA LEU A 55 12.33 15.01 -2.42
C LEU A 55 11.23 15.78 -1.69
N SER A 56 11.09 15.62 -0.38
CA SER A 56 10.11 16.35 0.45
C SER A 56 10.33 17.87 0.47
N LYS A 57 11.58 18.33 0.28
CA LYS A 57 11.93 19.75 0.20
C LYS A 57 11.82 20.31 -1.23
N SER A 58 11.54 19.47 -2.22
CA SER A 58 11.48 19.86 -3.62
C SER A 58 10.11 20.40 -4.02
N LYS A 59 9.88 21.70 -3.79
CA LYS A 59 8.67 22.40 -4.26
C LYS A 59 8.41 22.25 -5.76
N LYS A 60 9.47 22.05 -6.58
CA LYS A 60 9.35 21.86 -8.03
C LYS A 60 8.76 20.49 -8.40
N ILE A 61 9.13 19.44 -7.69
CA ILE A 61 8.59 18.08 -7.92
C ILE A 61 7.15 18.01 -7.42
N GLU A 62 6.88 18.58 -6.25
CA GLU A 62 5.51 18.72 -5.74
C GLU A 62 4.61 19.49 -6.72
N ALA A 63 5.09 20.60 -7.29
CA ALA A 63 4.35 21.35 -8.30
C ALA A 63 4.16 20.57 -9.62
N ALA A 64 5.19 19.86 -10.08
CA ALA A 64 5.14 19.09 -11.33
C ALA A 64 4.19 17.89 -11.26
N LEU A 65 4.18 17.19 -10.13
CA LEU A 65 3.30 16.04 -9.89
C LEU A 65 1.94 16.45 -9.30
N GLN A 66 1.80 17.73 -8.93
CA GLN A 66 0.65 18.27 -8.21
C GLN A 66 0.35 17.46 -6.94
N ILE A 67 1.36 17.11 -6.15
CA ILE A 67 1.22 16.33 -4.91
C ILE A 67 1.70 17.13 -3.71
N ASN A 68 1.29 16.72 -2.51
CA ASN A 68 1.80 17.26 -1.25
C ASN A 68 2.54 16.16 -0.48
N LEU A 69 3.88 16.14 -0.62
CA LEU A 69 4.70 15.07 -0.03
C LEU A 69 4.70 15.11 1.50
N ASN A 70 4.58 16.29 2.09
CA ASN A 70 4.55 16.43 3.55
C ASN A 70 3.32 15.73 4.17
N ILE A 71 2.16 15.84 3.51
CA ILE A 71 0.93 15.15 3.95
C ILE A 71 1.11 13.64 3.81
N ILE A 72 1.67 13.17 2.69
CA ILE A 72 1.92 11.75 2.44
C ILE A 72 2.87 11.18 3.50
N LEU A 73 4.02 11.83 3.70
CA LEU A 73 5.03 11.43 4.70
C LEU A 73 4.46 11.38 6.12
N LYS A 74 3.62 12.37 6.50
CA LYS A 74 2.98 12.38 7.82
C LYS A 74 2.18 11.11 8.06
N TYR A 75 1.29 10.73 7.13
CA TYR A 75 0.47 9.54 7.30
C TYR A 75 1.27 8.24 7.16
N SER A 76 2.33 8.24 6.33
CA SER A 76 3.25 7.11 6.23
C SER A 76 4.00 6.87 7.54
N LEU A 77 4.49 7.93 8.19
CA LEU A 77 5.15 7.81 9.49
C LEU A 77 4.19 7.29 10.57
N ILE A 78 2.96 7.80 10.62
CA ILE A 78 1.94 7.29 11.56
C ILE A 78 1.70 5.79 11.33
N PHE A 79 1.52 5.38 10.08
CA PHE A 79 1.33 3.97 9.72
C PHE A 79 2.51 3.10 10.17
N ILE A 80 3.74 3.51 9.87
CA ILE A 80 4.95 2.73 10.20
C ILE A 80 5.20 2.66 11.69
N ILE A 81 4.95 3.76 12.42
CA ILE A 81 5.06 3.77 13.88
C ILE A 81 4.12 2.72 14.49
N LEU A 82 2.84 2.75 14.08
CA LEU A 82 1.82 1.89 14.66
C LEU A 82 1.92 0.42 14.26
N THR A 83 2.47 0.11 13.08
CA THR A 83 2.45 -1.26 12.55
C THR A 83 3.78 -1.98 12.58
N SER A 84 4.90 -1.27 12.44
CA SER A 84 6.22 -1.89 12.29
C SER A 84 7.20 -1.47 13.38
N PHE A 85 7.26 -0.17 13.71
CA PHE A 85 8.21 0.32 14.71
C PHE A 85 7.89 -0.20 16.10
N LEU A 86 6.64 -0.02 16.56
CA LEU A 86 6.20 -0.50 17.88
C LEU A 86 6.35 -2.03 17.99
N GLN A 87 6.00 -2.77 16.94
CA GLN A 87 6.15 -4.21 16.89
C GLN A 87 7.60 -4.63 17.19
N LYS A 88 8.57 -4.02 16.52
CA LYS A 88 9.98 -4.36 16.70
C LYS A 88 10.57 -3.83 18.00
N CYS A 89 10.10 -2.69 18.50
CA CYS A 89 10.42 -2.26 19.86
C CYS A 89 10.01 -3.33 20.87
N CYS A 90 8.80 -3.87 20.76
CA CYS A 90 8.35 -4.96 21.62
C CYS A 90 9.23 -6.21 21.45
N TYR A 91 9.52 -6.62 20.22
CA TYR A 91 10.36 -7.80 19.98
C TYR A 91 11.75 -7.66 20.59
N LEU A 92 12.36 -6.49 20.46
CA LEU A 92 13.65 -6.18 21.05
C LEU A 92 13.60 -6.13 22.58
N LEU A 93 12.63 -5.40 23.16
CA LEU A 93 12.52 -5.22 24.62
C LEU A 93 12.24 -6.53 25.36
N PHE A 94 11.45 -7.42 24.75
CA PHE A 94 11.08 -8.69 25.34
C PHE A 94 11.97 -9.85 24.86
N ASN A 95 13.02 -9.54 24.09
CA ASN A 95 13.95 -10.52 23.50
C ASN A 95 13.21 -11.72 22.88
N ILE A 96 12.20 -11.43 22.07
CA ILE A 96 11.35 -12.44 21.43
C ILE A 96 12.16 -13.05 20.29
N GLN A 97 12.69 -14.24 20.52
CA GLN A 97 13.52 -14.97 19.55
C GLN A 97 12.73 -16.07 18.83
N ASN A 98 11.73 -16.69 19.50
CA ASN A 98 10.94 -17.78 18.91
C ASN A 98 9.48 -17.40 18.66
N ALA A 99 8.84 -18.11 17.72
CA ALA A 99 7.42 -17.97 17.40
C ALA A 99 6.49 -18.19 18.61
N GLY A 100 6.85 -19.10 19.53
CA GLY A 100 6.09 -19.36 20.75
C GLY A 100 6.08 -18.20 21.75
N ASP A 101 7.15 -17.41 21.78
CA ASP A 101 7.32 -16.29 22.72
C ASP A 101 6.51 -15.04 22.28
N ALA A 102 6.16 -15.00 20.99
CA ALA A 102 5.46 -13.88 20.38
C ALA A 102 3.94 -13.90 20.55
N GLY A 103 3.37 -14.92 21.19
CA GLY A 103 1.93 -15.24 21.15
C GLY A 103 0.98 -14.04 21.28
N TYR A 104 1.14 -13.22 22.31
CA TYR A 104 0.29 -12.02 22.50
C TYR A 104 0.62 -10.87 21.53
N PHE A 105 1.90 -10.72 21.14
CA PHE A 105 2.33 -9.68 20.21
C PHE A 105 1.90 -9.96 18.77
N GLN A 106 1.87 -11.23 18.35
CA GLN A 106 1.35 -11.62 17.04
C GLN A 106 -0.13 -11.30 16.89
N LEU A 107 -0.93 -11.40 17.96
CA LEU A 107 -2.34 -11.00 17.94
C LEU A 107 -2.50 -9.48 17.75
N LEU A 108 -1.63 -8.68 18.38
CA LEU A 108 -1.66 -7.22 18.28
C LEU A 108 -1.16 -6.71 16.92
N PHE A 109 -0.10 -7.32 16.37
CA PHE A 109 0.55 -6.91 15.13
C PHE A 109 0.29 -7.87 13.97
N ASN A 110 -0.95 -8.35 13.86
CA ASN A 110 -1.35 -9.22 12.75
C ASN A 110 -1.65 -8.41 11.46
N PRO A 111 -1.76 -9.09 10.30
CA PRO A 111 -2.15 -8.46 9.05
C PRO A 111 -3.52 -7.77 9.06
N PHE A 112 -4.44 -8.15 9.95
CA PHE A 112 -5.74 -7.48 10.08
C PHE A 112 -5.58 -6.09 10.73
N THR A 113 -4.84 -5.99 11.83
CA THR A 113 -4.61 -4.71 12.51
C THR A 113 -3.83 -3.76 11.61
N SER A 114 -2.81 -4.26 10.90
CA SER A 114 -2.07 -3.46 9.94
C SER A 114 -2.94 -2.97 8.77
N ALA A 115 -3.84 -3.81 8.24
CA ALA A 115 -4.79 -3.42 7.21
C ALA A 115 -5.77 -2.33 7.69
N ILE A 116 -6.31 -2.45 8.91
CA ILE A 116 -7.21 -1.44 9.49
C ILE A 116 -6.49 -0.10 9.65
N ILE A 117 -5.27 -0.11 10.21
CA ILE A 117 -4.46 1.10 10.37
C ILE A 117 -4.11 1.70 9.01
N PHE A 118 -3.75 0.87 8.03
CA PHE A 118 -3.48 1.31 6.66
C PHE A 118 -4.69 2.01 6.04
N ILE A 119 -5.87 1.39 6.09
CA ILE A 119 -7.12 1.98 5.58
C ILE A 119 -7.42 3.29 6.29
N GLY A 120 -7.27 3.35 7.63
CA GLY A 120 -7.46 4.57 8.40
C GLY A 120 -6.56 5.71 7.93
N CYS A 121 -5.25 5.46 7.83
CA CYS A 121 -4.29 6.42 7.30
C CYS A 121 -4.60 6.83 5.86
N LEU A 122 -4.99 5.87 5.01
CA LEU A 122 -5.35 6.11 3.62
C LEU A 122 -6.58 7.01 3.49
N VAL A 123 -7.62 6.77 4.28
CA VAL A 123 -8.84 7.60 4.30
C VAL A 123 -8.53 9.02 4.77
N MET A 124 -7.70 9.18 5.82
CA MET A 124 -7.27 10.49 6.27
C MET A 124 -6.44 11.23 5.21
N LEU A 125 -5.54 10.51 4.53
CA LEU A 125 -4.75 11.03 3.40
C LEU A 125 -5.67 11.48 2.26
N ILE A 126 -6.63 10.65 1.86
CA ILE A 126 -7.62 10.97 0.82
C ILE A 126 -8.36 12.25 1.21
N ARG A 127 -8.89 12.35 2.42
CA ARG A 127 -9.58 13.56 2.90
C ARG A 127 -8.73 14.82 2.70
N LYS A 128 -7.44 14.75 3.07
CA LYS A 128 -6.51 15.88 2.91
C LYS A 128 -6.12 16.19 1.47
N ILE A 129 -5.95 15.19 0.61
CA ILE A 129 -5.73 15.41 -0.83
C ILE A 129 -6.98 16.01 -1.47
N ARG A 130 -8.18 15.64 -1.03
CA ARG A 130 -9.42 16.17 -1.63
C ARG A 130 -9.67 17.64 -1.32
N GLU A 131 -9.14 18.16 -0.20
CA GLU A 131 -9.15 19.60 0.10
C GLU A 131 -8.41 20.42 -0.98
N THR A 132 -7.46 19.84 -1.72
CA THR A 132 -6.65 20.55 -2.73
C THR A 132 -7.25 20.54 -4.14
N LYS A 133 -8.41 19.91 -4.35
CA LYS A 133 -9.15 19.85 -5.64
C LYS A 133 -8.30 19.42 -6.85
N GLN A 134 -7.34 18.54 -6.63
CA GLN A 134 -6.44 18.03 -7.66
C GLN A 134 -7.15 17.06 -8.64
N PRO A 135 -6.66 16.94 -9.89
CA PRO A 135 -7.18 15.97 -10.84
C PRO A 135 -6.94 14.53 -10.37
N PHE A 136 -7.74 13.58 -10.86
CA PHE A 136 -7.66 12.18 -10.45
C PHE A 136 -6.28 11.54 -10.71
N LYS A 137 -5.56 11.98 -11.76
CA LYS A 137 -4.18 11.55 -11.99
C LYS A 137 -3.25 11.88 -10.83
N ALA A 138 -3.29 13.11 -10.32
CA ALA A 138 -2.46 13.53 -9.20
C ALA A 138 -2.87 12.83 -7.89
N PHE A 139 -4.18 12.58 -7.74
CA PHE A 139 -4.70 11.74 -6.67
C PHE A 139 -4.10 10.32 -6.69
N LEU A 140 -4.10 9.63 -7.85
CA LEU A 140 -3.47 8.32 -7.98
C LEU A 140 -1.96 8.33 -7.69
N ILE A 141 -1.23 9.35 -8.18
CA ILE A 141 0.20 9.50 -7.91
C ILE A 141 0.44 9.64 -6.40
N SER A 142 -0.41 10.39 -5.70
CA SER A 142 -0.31 10.55 -4.25
C SER A 142 -0.52 9.23 -3.51
N LEU A 143 -1.51 8.43 -3.91
CA LEU A 143 -1.76 7.11 -3.30
C LEU A 143 -0.64 6.11 -3.59
N LEU A 144 -0.13 6.08 -4.82
CA LEU A 144 1.02 5.23 -5.16
C LEU A 144 2.27 5.64 -4.38
N SER A 145 2.50 6.95 -4.27
CA SER A 145 3.61 7.50 -3.49
C SER A 145 3.51 7.13 -2.01
N PHE A 146 2.30 7.13 -1.45
CA PHE A 146 2.04 6.67 -0.08
C PHE A 146 2.46 5.20 0.13
N ILE A 147 2.07 4.31 -0.78
CA ILE A 147 2.44 2.88 -0.71
C ILE A 147 3.96 2.70 -0.83
N VAL A 148 4.59 3.35 -1.81
CA VAL A 148 6.05 3.26 -2.02
C VAL A 148 6.82 3.80 -0.81
N ILE A 149 6.40 4.94 -0.25
CA ILE A 149 7.02 5.52 0.94
C ILE A 149 6.84 4.59 2.14
N ASN A 150 5.67 3.99 2.33
CA ASN A 150 5.45 3.01 3.41
C ASN A 150 6.40 1.82 3.28
N TYR A 151 6.51 1.25 2.09
CA TYR A 151 7.43 0.13 1.84
C TYR A 151 8.88 0.51 2.20
N VAL A 152 9.36 1.65 1.71
CA VAL A 152 10.72 2.12 1.96
C VAL A 152 10.98 2.38 3.45
N LEU A 153 10.05 3.02 4.14
CA LEU A 153 10.16 3.29 5.58
C LEU A 153 10.11 1.99 6.39
N LYS A 154 9.27 1.02 5.99
CA LYS A 154 9.21 -0.31 6.62
C LYS A 154 10.54 -1.03 6.48
N TYR A 155 11.08 -1.10 5.26
CA TYR A 155 12.38 -1.71 4.99
C TYR A 155 13.51 -1.07 5.80
N GLY A 156 13.58 0.27 5.82
CA GLY A 156 14.56 0.98 6.65
C GLY A 156 14.40 0.67 8.15
N ASN A 157 13.15 0.52 8.62
CA ASN A 157 12.86 0.09 9.97
C ASN A 157 13.23 -1.39 10.22
N ASP A 158 13.05 -2.30 9.25
CA ASP A 158 13.43 -3.73 9.37
C ASP A 158 14.94 -3.84 9.58
N LEU A 159 15.70 -3.11 8.77
CA LEU A 159 17.15 -3.06 8.86
C LEU A 159 17.67 -2.47 10.17
N LEU A 160 17.10 -1.34 10.59
CA LEU A 160 17.49 -0.70 11.84
C LEU A 160 17.38 -1.67 13.02
N PHE A 161 16.28 -2.41 13.11
CA PHE A 161 16.06 -3.34 14.21
C PHE A 161 16.85 -4.65 14.05
N HIS A 162 17.12 -5.11 12.82
CA HIS A 162 18.03 -6.24 12.60
C HIS A 162 19.42 -5.95 13.20
N TYR A 163 20.01 -4.80 12.87
CA TYR A 163 21.33 -4.44 13.41
C TYR A 163 21.30 -4.11 14.91
N LEU A 164 20.26 -3.42 15.40
CA LEU A 164 20.12 -3.17 16.84
C LEU A 164 20.02 -4.47 17.63
N ASN A 165 19.26 -5.45 17.14
CA ASN A 165 19.14 -6.75 17.77
C ASN A 165 20.47 -7.48 17.83
N ASN A 166 21.25 -7.48 16.75
CA ASN A 166 22.57 -8.11 16.72
C ASN A 166 23.56 -7.45 17.71
N ILE A 167 23.42 -6.16 18.01
CA ILE A 167 24.24 -5.44 18.99
C ILE A 167 23.83 -5.78 20.43
N ILE A 168 22.52 -5.84 20.70
CA ILE A 168 21.98 -6.02 22.05
C ILE A 168 21.97 -7.51 22.45
N HIS A 169 21.71 -8.39 21.50
CA HIS A 169 21.62 -9.83 21.64
C HIS A 169 22.56 -10.54 20.65
N PRO A 170 23.89 -10.44 20.84
CA PRO A 170 24.84 -11.12 19.97
C PRO A 170 24.66 -12.64 20.05
N ALA A 171 24.78 -13.32 18.91
CA ALA A 171 24.64 -14.77 18.82
C ALA A 171 25.61 -15.49 19.79
N SER A 172 25.11 -16.44 20.58
CA SER A 172 25.96 -17.29 21.42
C SER A 172 26.78 -18.23 20.53
N PRO A 173 28.10 -18.40 20.76
CA PRO A 173 28.97 -19.21 19.91
C PRO A 173 28.66 -20.73 19.93
N SER A 174 27.67 -21.18 20.72
CA SER A 174 27.33 -22.60 20.89
C SER A 174 26.09 -23.08 20.11
N GLN A 175 25.49 -22.26 19.24
CA GLN A 175 24.44 -22.72 18.33
C GLN A 175 25.01 -23.02 16.94
N GLU A 176 25.83 -24.08 16.86
CA GLU A 176 25.98 -24.82 15.61
C GLU A 176 24.62 -25.46 15.28
N THR A 177 23.90 -24.89 14.33
CA THR A 177 22.65 -25.46 13.84
C THR A 177 22.90 -26.81 13.19
N ARG A 178 22.21 -27.87 13.64
CA ARG A 178 22.13 -29.15 12.90
C ARG A 178 20.68 -29.59 12.72
N GLY A 179 20.40 -30.10 11.52
CA GLY A 179 19.13 -30.69 11.10
C GLY A 179 18.20 -29.72 10.35
N LEU A 180 17.01 -30.21 9.96
CA LEU A 180 15.93 -29.41 9.35
C LEU A 180 15.59 -28.13 10.14
N ALA A 181 15.97 -28.09 11.43
CA ALA A 181 15.90 -26.94 12.32
C ALA A 181 16.71 -25.71 11.85
N SER A 182 17.72 -25.86 10.99
CA SER A 182 18.43 -24.73 10.36
C SER A 182 17.75 -24.20 9.09
N LEU A 183 16.80 -24.94 8.54
CA LEU A 183 15.96 -24.53 7.40
C LEU A 183 14.67 -23.83 7.87
N MET A 184 14.36 -23.93 9.17
CA MET A 184 13.29 -23.23 9.88
C MET A 184 13.84 -22.05 10.70
N ASP A 185 15.03 -21.52 10.36
CA ASP A 185 15.74 -20.44 11.04
C ASP A 185 14.98 -19.10 10.90
N PHE A 186 13.85 -19.07 11.59
CA PHE A 186 12.89 -18.01 11.72
C PHE A 186 13.43 -17.05 12.77
N SER A 187 14.49 -16.30 12.45
CA SER A 187 14.63 -15.03 13.16
C SER A 187 13.45 -14.16 12.68
N MET A 188 12.58 -13.71 13.60
CA MET A 188 11.56 -12.70 13.26
C MET A 188 12.17 -11.39 12.72
N LEU A 189 13.50 -11.30 12.77
CA LEU A 189 14.38 -10.27 12.25
C LEU A 189 15.33 -10.87 11.19
N GLY A 190 14.80 -11.73 10.31
CA GLY A 190 15.52 -12.22 9.14
C GLY A 190 16.17 -11.09 8.37
N HIS A 191 17.26 -11.38 7.65
CA HIS A 191 17.98 -10.37 6.90
C HIS A 191 17.02 -9.73 5.88
N PRO A 192 16.64 -8.45 6.05
CA PRO A 192 15.55 -7.87 5.28
C PRO A 192 16.01 -7.64 3.84
N SER A 193 15.20 -8.10 2.89
CA SER A 193 15.47 -7.95 1.47
C SER A 193 14.69 -6.79 0.87
N PHE A 194 15.32 -6.04 -0.04
CA PHE A 194 14.64 -4.99 -0.79
C PHE A 194 14.02 -5.58 -2.06
N ASN A 195 12.73 -5.91 -2.00
CA ASN A 195 11.96 -6.38 -3.14
C ASN A 195 10.62 -5.64 -3.32
N ILE A 196 10.70 -4.37 -3.75
CA ILE A 196 9.52 -3.53 -3.94
C ILE A 196 8.58 -4.05 -5.03
N ILE A 197 9.11 -4.75 -6.03
CA ILE A 197 8.31 -5.26 -7.15
C ILE A 197 7.33 -6.30 -6.63
N ASP A 198 7.85 -7.25 -5.85
CA ASP A 198 7.03 -8.34 -5.33
C ASP A 198 6.01 -7.81 -4.31
N ASP A 199 6.46 -7.00 -3.35
CA ASP A 199 5.61 -6.49 -2.28
C ASP A 199 4.50 -5.54 -2.77
N VAL A 200 4.81 -4.65 -3.72
CA VAL A 200 3.86 -3.62 -4.16
C VAL A 200 3.05 -4.04 -5.39
N PHE A 201 3.68 -4.69 -6.37
CA PHE A 201 3.07 -4.93 -7.68
C PHE A 201 2.64 -6.37 -7.90
N LEU A 202 3.35 -7.36 -7.36
CA LEU A 202 2.95 -8.77 -7.48
C LEU A 202 1.99 -9.22 -6.38
N SER A 203 2.04 -8.62 -5.18
CA SER A 203 1.14 -8.99 -4.08
C SER A 203 -0.37 -8.99 -4.42
N PRO A 204 -0.90 -8.10 -5.28
CA PRO A 204 -2.29 -8.21 -5.74
C PRO A 204 -2.54 -9.44 -6.62
N ILE A 205 -1.55 -9.82 -7.44
CA ILE A 205 -1.62 -10.98 -8.32
C ILE A 205 -1.60 -12.26 -7.47
N ASP A 206 -0.72 -12.32 -6.47
CA ASP A 206 -0.64 -13.44 -5.54
C ASP A 206 -1.96 -13.61 -4.78
N SER A 207 -2.54 -12.51 -4.31
CA SER A 207 -3.84 -12.54 -3.64
C SER A 207 -4.95 -13.08 -4.56
N ILE A 208 -4.94 -12.71 -5.84
CA ILE A 208 -5.88 -13.26 -6.82
C ILE A 208 -5.59 -14.75 -7.04
N TRP A 209 -4.33 -15.14 -7.15
CA TRP A 209 -3.92 -16.53 -7.33
C TRP A 209 -4.40 -17.42 -6.17
N TYR A 210 -4.17 -16.99 -4.92
CA TYR A 210 -4.65 -17.72 -3.74
C TYR A 210 -6.18 -17.76 -3.67
N LEU A 211 -6.88 -16.73 -4.15
CA LEU A 211 -8.35 -16.79 -4.29
C LEU A 211 -8.75 -17.90 -5.27
N PHE A 212 -8.11 -17.97 -6.44
CA PHE A 212 -8.36 -19.03 -7.42
C PHE A 212 -8.09 -20.40 -6.80
N GLU A 213 -6.94 -20.59 -6.16
CA GLU A 213 -6.61 -21.88 -5.53
C GLU A 213 -7.65 -22.29 -4.48
N SER A 214 -8.10 -21.35 -3.65
CA SER A 214 -9.11 -21.62 -2.62
C SER A 214 -10.47 -22.03 -3.19
N ILE A 215 -10.89 -21.45 -4.33
CA ILE A 215 -12.17 -21.75 -4.97
C ILE A 215 -12.13 -23.10 -5.69
N PHE A 216 -11.04 -23.39 -6.41
CA PHE A 216 -10.98 -24.56 -7.30
C PHE A 216 -10.42 -25.81 -6.63
N TYR A 217 -9.51 -25.65 -5.66
CA TYR A 217 -8.84 -26.78 -5.00
C TYR A 217 -9.25 -26.95 -3.53
N GLY A 218 -10.05 -26.03 -2.98
CA GLY A 218 -10.60 -26.14 -1.62
C GLY A 218 -9.55 -26.03 -0.50
N LEU A 219 -8.35 -25.53 -0.80
CA LEU A 219 -7.25 -25.37 0.14
C LEU A 219 -7.02 -23.88 0.47
N HIS A 220 -6.65 -23.58 1.71
CA HIS A 220 -5.93 -22.34 2.06
C HIS A 220 -6.69 -20.99 1.90
N PHE A 221 -7.99 -20.91 2.19
CA PHE A 221 -8.72 -19.62 2.23
C PHE A 221 -8.06 -18.59 3.17
N ASP A 222 -7.46 -19.06 4.27
CA ASP A 222 -6.72 -18.20 5.20
C ASP A 222 -5.55 -17.49 4.52
N PHE A 223 -4.81 -18.17 3.63
CA PHE A 223 -3.71 -17.58 2.87
C PHE A 223 -4.19 -16.50 1.92
N PHE A 224 -5.34 -16.71 1.26
CA PHE A 224 -5.98 -15.65 0.47
C PHE A 224 -6.27 -14.42 1.33
N VAL A 225 -6.90 -14.62 2.50
CA VAL A 225 -7.22 -13.50 3.41
C VAL A 225 -5.96 -12.78 3.88
N TYR A 226 -4.91 -13.51 4.24
CA TYR A 226 -3.63 -12.94 4.64
C TYR A 226 -2.95 -12.16 3.52
N ALA A 227 -2.88 -12.71 2.31
CA ALA A 227 -2.28 -12.04 1.15
C ALA A 227 -3.06 -10.77 0.78
N PHE A 228 -4.39 -10.85 0.77
CA PHE A 228 -5.26 -9.74 0.45
C PHE A 228 -5.15 -8.59 1.46
N LEU A 229 -5.14 -8.90 2.76
CA LEU A 229 -5.00 -7.90 3.82
C LEU A 229 -3.56 -7.36 3.91
N GLY A 230 -2.56 -8.15 3.55
CA GLY A 230 -1.17 -7.71 3.44
C GLY A 230 -0.92 -6.76 2.26
N SER A 231 -1.72 -6.86 1.19
CA SER A 231 -1.53 -6.06 -0.02
C SER A 231 -2.10 -4.64 0.11
N GLN A 232 -1.21 -3.68 0.42
CA GLN A 232 -1.54 -2.25 0.45
C GLN A 232 -2.13 -1.73 -0.87
N CYS A 233 -1.70 -2.31 -1.99
CA CYS A 233 -2.16 -1.95 -3.32
C CYS A 233 -3.63 -2.38 -3.53
N MET A 234 -4.01 -3.61 -3.15
CA MET A 234 -5.40 -4.06 -3.21
C MET A 234 -6.33 -3.26 -2.30
N LEU A 235 -5.90 -3.00 -1.06
CA LEU A 235 -6.68 -2.20 -0.11
C LEU A 235 -6.90 -0.78 -0.66
N SER A 236 -5.89 -0.19 -1.30
CA SER A 236 -6.01 1.11 -1.93
C SER A 236 -7.03 1.12 -3.07
N MET A 237 -7.00 0.12 -3.96
CA MET A 237 -7.99 -0.01 -5.04
C MET A 237 -9.42 -0.10 -4.50
N LEU A 238 -9.63 -0.86 -3.42
CA LEU A 238 -10.94 -0.97 -2.78
C LEU A 238 -11.40 0.35 -2.18
N VAL A 239 -10.53 1.03 -1.44
CA VAL A 239 -10.86 2.32 -0.82
C VAL A 239 -11.20 3.36 -1.90
N ILE A 240 -10.47 3.41 -3.02
CA ILE A 240 -10.82 4.29 -4.15
C ILE A 240 -12.22 3.96 -4.68
N PHE A 241 -12.52 2.69 -4.95
CA PHE A 241 -13.82 2.28 -5.50
C PHE A 241 -14.98 2.65 -4.56
N TYR A 242 -14.85 2.34 -3.28
CA TYR A 242 -15.88 2.62 -2.28
C TYR A 242 -16.03 4.11 -2.00
N TYR A 243 -14.93 4.86 -1.96
CA TYR A 243 -14.96 6.31 -1.83
C TYR A 243 -15.62 6.98 -3.04
N SER A 244 -15.29 6.55 -4.26
CA SER A 244 -15.98 7.04 -5.47
C SER A 244 -17.47 6.72 -5.44
N SER A 245 -17.84 5.52 -5.00
CA SER A 245 -19.26 5.14 -4.85
C SER A 245 -19.96 5.97 -3.77
N TYR A 246 -19.28 6.28 -2.66
CA TYR A 246 -19.78 7.15 -1.60
C TYR A 246 -20.14 8.54 -2.16
N VAL A 247 -19.19 9.18 -2.85
CA VAL A 247 -19.38 10.51 -3.46
C VAL A 247 -20.47 10.48 -4.53
N LEU A 248 -20.52 9.43 -5.34
CA LEU A 248 -21.58 9.23 -6.32
C LEU A 248 -22.96 9.18 -5.66
N PHE A 249 -23.11 8.44 -4.56
CA PHE A 249 -24.40 8.30 -3.87
C PHE A 249 -24.88 9.64 -3.30
N GLU A 250 -23.98 10.42 -2.71
CA GLU A 250 -24.31 11.77 -2.23
C GLU A 250 -24.74 12.69 -3.38
N HIS A 251 -24.11 12.58 -4.56
CA HIS A 251 -24.52 13.34 -5.74
C HIS A 251 -25.99 13.04 -6.16
N TYR A 252 -26.47 11.83 -5.93
CA TYR A 252 -27.85 11.39 -6.16
C TYR A 252 -28.76 11.51 -4.92
N ASN A 253 -28.37 12.29 -3.90
CA ASN A 253 -29.12 12.48 -2.66
C ASN A 253 -29.40 11.15 -1.90
N LYS A 254 -28.50 10.18 -2.01
CA LYS A 254 -28.51 8.94 -1.22
C LYS A 254 -27.45 9.04 -0.13
N LYS A 255 -27.62 8.26 0.95
CA LYS A 255 -26.61 8.24 2.03
C LYS A 255 -25.32 7.60 1.50
N GLY A 256 -24.21 8.35 1.49
CA GLY A 256 -22.93 7.86 0.99
C GLY A 256 -22.46 6.58 1.68
N VAL A 257 -22.72 6.45 2.99
CA VAL A 257 -22.37 5.27 3.81
C VAL A 257 -22.97 3.97 3.25
N TYR A 258 -24.08 4.03 2.51
CA TYR A 258 -24.66 2.84 1.87
C TYR A 258 -23.73 2.22 0.83
N SER A 259 -22.73 2.94 0.33
CA SER A 259 -21.74 2.39 -0.59
C SER A 259 -20.84 1.33 0.05
N LEU A 260 -20.61 1.41 1.36
CA LEU A 260 -19.71 0.51 2.10
C LEU A 260 -20.34 -0.86 2.37
N ILE A 261 -21.67 -0.96 2.33
CA ILE A 261 -22.40 -2.19 2.61
C ILE A 261 -22.74 -2.85 1.26
N PRO A 262 -22.14 -4.01 0.91
CA PRO A 262 -22.18 -4.54 -0.46
C PRO A 262 -23.59 -4.68 -1.05
N ILE A 263 -24.53 -5.23 -0.29
CA ILE A 263 -25.92 -5.45 -0.74
C ILE A 263 -26.66 -4.12 -0.90
N LEU A 264 -26.54 -3.22 0.08
CA LEU A 264 -27.19 -1.90 0.01
C LEU A 264 -26.63 -1.05 -1.12
N LYS A 265 -25.32 -1.11 -1.36
CA LYS A 265 -24.66 -0.45 -2.48
C LYS A 265 -25.30 -0.87 -3.81
N ASP A 266 -25.47 -2.16 -4.03
CA ASP A 266 -26.04 -2.67 -5.28
C ASP A 266 -27.52 -2.29 -5.42
N LEU A 267 -28.31 -2.30 -4.34
CA LEU A 267 -29.69 -1.80 -4.34
C LEU A 267 -29.78 -0.31 -4.67
N VAL A 268 -28.90 0.52 -4.11
CA VAL A 268 -28.84 1.96 -4.40
C VAL A 268 -28.42 2.20 -5.86
N PHE A 269 -27.48 1.41 -6.40
CA PHE A 269 -27.14 1.48 -7.82
C PHE A 269 -28.33 1.15 -8.74
N LEU A 270 -29.12 0.12 -8.41
CA LEU A 270 -30.34 -0.23 -9.15
C LEU A 270 -31.35 0.92 -9.10
N ASP A 271 -31.54 1.54 -7.94
CA ASP A 271 -32.45 2.67 -7.76
C ASP A 271 -32.01 3.91 -8.57
N ILE A 272 -30.74 4.30 -8.47
CA ILE A 272 -30.15 5.42 -9.25
C ILE A 272 -30.33 5.19 -10.76
N THR A 273 -30.19 3.95 -11.21
CA THR A 273 -30.28 3.58 -12.63
C THR A 273 -31.67 3.13 -13.07
N LYS A 274 -32.68 3.21 -12.19
CA LYS A 274 -34.06 2.76 -12.43
C LYS A 274 -34.15 1.33 -12.99
N LYS A 275 -33.26 0.45 -12.53
CA LYS A 275 -33.28 -0.98 -12.84
C LYS A 275 -34.11 -1.73 -11.79
N PRO A 276 -34.76 -2.84 -12.14
CA PRO A 276 -35.67 -3.50 -11.23
C PRO A 276 -34.91 -4.15 -10.06
N SER A 277 -35.43 -4.00 -8.84
CA SER A 277 -34.76 -4.45 -7.61
C SER A 277 -34.48 -5.95 -7.57
N TRP A 278 -35.25 -6.78 -8.30
CA TRP A 278 -35.02 -8.23 -8.38
C TRP A 278 -33.66 -8.61 -8.97
N TRP A 279 -33.00 -7.70 -9.72
CA TRP A 279 -31.63 -7.90 -10.21
C TRP A 279 -30.63 -8.14 -9.07
N ILE A 280 -30.97 -7.78 -7.83
CA ILE A 280 -30.13 -8.08 -6.66
C ILE A 280 -29.80 -9.57 -6.54
N ILE A 281 -30.74 -10.46 -6.89
CA ILE A 281 -30.52 -11.92 -6.84
C ILE A 281 -29.37 -12.32 -7.77
N VAL A 282 -29.34 -11.75 -8.98
CA VAL A 282 -28.30 -12.02 -9.98
C VAL A 282 -26.98 -11.33 -9.60
N LEU A 283 -27.05 -10.16 -8.97
CA LEU A 283 -25.86 -9.40 -8.51
C LEU A 283 -25.12 -10.10 -7.35
N LEU A 284 -25.82 -10.94 -6.58
CA LEU A 284 -25.21 -11.75 -5.52
C LEU A 284 -24.41 -12.94 -6.06
N ILE A 285 -24.71 -13.41 -7.28
CA ILE A 285 -24.02 -14.57 -7.87
C ILE A 285 -22.66 -14.11 -8.45
N PRO A 286 -21.52 -14.62 -7.94
CA PRO A 286 -20.21 -14.32 -8.50
C PRO A 286 -20.14 -14.62 -10.00
N PHE A 287 -19.31 -13.87 -10.73
CA PHE A 287 -19.15 -13.91 -12.20
C PHE A 287 -20.41 -13.47 -12.99
N ILE A 288 -21.58 -14.06 -12.75
CA ILE A 288 -22.84 -13.70 -13.41
C ILE A 288 -23.21 -12.24 -13.14
N ARG A 289 -22.91 -11.73 -11.93
CA ARG A 289 -23.12 -10.32 -11.56
C ARG A 289 -22.50 -9.29 -12.51
N MET A 290 -21.53 -9.68 -13.34
CA MET A 290 -20.90 -8.76 -14.30
C MET A 290 -21.89 -8.26 -15.36
N ILE A 291 -22.87 -9.08 -15.76
CA ILE A 291 -23.88 -8.73 -16.77
C ILE A 291 -24.82 -7.60 -16.26
N PRO A 292 -25.56 -7.77 -15.16
CA PRO A 292 -26.41 -6.69 -14.63
C PRO A 292 -25.57 -5.46 -14.24
N ARG A 293 -24.36 -5.64 -13.70
CA ARG A 293 -23.45 -4.54 -13.37
C ARG A 293 -23.06 -3.72 -14.60
N PHE A 294 -22.80 -4.37 -15.73
CA PHE A 294 -22.52 -3.67 -16.99
C PHE A 294 -23.71 -2.81 -17.42
N PHE A 295 -24.94 -3.33 -17.36
CA PHE A 295 -26.14 -2.56 -17.73
C PHE A 295 -26.40 -1.37 -16.79
N ILE A 296 -26.14 -1.51 -15.49
CA ILE A 296 -26.15 -0.41 -14.53
C ILE A 296 -25.12 0.66 -14.95
N ASN A 297 -23.88 0.26 -15.22
CA ASN A 297 -22.81 1.17 -15.64
C ASN A 297 -23.11 1.88 -16.97
N VAL A 298 -23.75 1.21 -17.92
CA VAL A 298 -24.20 1.82 -19.18
C VAL A 298 -25.22 2.92 -18.91
N GLU A 299 -26.18 2.68 -18.01
CA GLU A 299 -27.18 3.68 -17.66
C GLU A 299 -26.55 4.89 -16.96
N LEU A 300 -25.63 4.66 -16.01
CA LEU A 300 -24.85 5.74 -15.39
C LEU A 300 -24.08 6.55 -16.44
N CYS A 301 -23.43 5.89 -17.40
CA CYS A 301 -22.72 6.59 -18.48
C CYS A 301 -23.67 7.45 -19.32
N LYS A 302 -24.87 6.95 -19.65
CA LYS A 302 -25.89 7.71 -20.39
C LYS A 302 -26.35 8.96 -19.63
N GLN A 303 -26.64 8.82 -18.34
CA GLN A 303 -27.06 9.94 -17.48
C GLN A 303 -26.01 11.05 -17.40
N HIS A 304 -24.72 10.70 -17.53
CA HIS A 304 -23.57 11.61 -17.48
C HIS A 304 -22.91 11.90 -18.83
N GLN A 305 -23.62 11.60 -19.93
CA GLN A 305 -23.17 11.85 -21.31
C GLN A 305 -21.77 11.25 -21.63
N LYS A 306 -21.41 10.15 -20.97
CA LYS A 306 -20.18 9.39 -21.22
C LYS A 306 -20.41 8.32 -22.29
N LYS A 307 -19.36 8.02 -23.06
CA LYS A 307 -19.39 6.97 -24.10
C LYS A 307 -19.67 5.60 -23.47
N LYS A 308 -20.42 4.74 -24.17
CA LYS A 308 -20.70 3.36 -23.75
C LYS A 308 -19.43 2.54 -23.45
N ALA A 309 -18.33 2.79 -24.16
CA ALA A 309 -17.02 2.18 -23.92
C ALA A 309 -16.55 2.35 -22.45
N TYR A 310 -16.92 3.47 -21.82
CA TYR A 310 -16.57 3.77 -20.42
C TYR A 310 -17.21 2.79 -19.43
N ALA A 311 -18.41 2.27 -19.74
CA ALA A 311 -19.10 1.28 -18.92
C ALA A 311 -18.35 -0.05 -18.85
N TYR A 312 -17.59 -0.43 -19.90
CA TYR A 312 -16.71 -1.60 -19.84
C TYR A 312 -15.63 -1.41 -18.78
N GLY A 313 -14.96 -0.25 -18.80
CA GLY A 313 -13.97 0.11 -17.79
C GLY A 313 -14.53 0.11 -16.37
N MET A 314 -15.71 0.69 -16.16
CA MET A 314 -16.39 0.67 -14.85
C MET A 314 -16.77 -0.74 -14.38
N THR A 315 -16.93 -1.70 -15.31
CA THR A 315 -17.32 -3.08 -14.98
C THR A 315 -16.12 -3.94 -14.62
N PHE A 316 -15.06 -3.89 -15.44
CA PHE A 316 -13.87 -4.74 -15.30
C PHE A 316 -12.77 -4.13 -14.44
N LEU A 317 -12.62 -2.80 -14.44
CA LEU A 317 -11.63 -2.08 -13.65
C LEU A 317 -12.29 -0.97 -12.82
N PRO A 318 -13.18 -1.36 -11.88
CA PRO A 318 -14.10 -0.43 -11.24
C PRO A 318 -13.39 0.66 -10.42
N TRP A 319 -12.32 0.33 -9.70
CA TRP A 319 -11.60 1.33 -8.88
C TRP A 319 -11.06 2.49 -9.70
N LEU A 320 -10.53 2.21 -10.91
CA LEU A 320 -9.94 3.23 -11.76
C LEU A 320 -11.05 4.06 -12.44
N PHE A 321 -12.00 3.40 -13.06
CA PHE A 321 -13.02 4.08 -13.86
C PHE A 321 -14.08 4.76 -13.01
N TYR A 322 -14.49 4.22 -11.84
CA TYR A 322 -15.32 4.99 -10.90
C TYR A 322 -14.54 6.16 -10.31
N GLY A 323 -13.24 5.98 -10.05
CA GLY A 323 -12.31 7.04 -9.68
C GLY A 323 -12.35 8.20 -10.67
N MET A 324 -12.02 7.93 -11.93
CA MET A 324 -12.08 8.91 -13.02
C MET A 324 -13.48 9.49 -13.23
N PHE A 325 -14.53 8.68 -13.10
CA PHE A 325 -15.90 9.11 -13.36
C PHE A 325 -16.36 10.17 -12.37
N VAL A 326 -16.06 9.93 -11.08
CA VAL A 326 -16.57 10.74 -9.97
C VAL A 326 -15.59 11.82 -9.55
N LEU A 327 -14.30 11.48 -9.47
CA LEU A 327 -13.29 12.33 -8.84
C LEU A 327 -12.68 13.37 -9.80
N ASP A 328 -12.86 13.21 -11.11
CA ASP A 328 -12.57 14.26 -12.11
C ASP A 328 -13.77 15.18 -12.36
N ASP A 329 -14.98 14.79 -11.96
CA ASP A 329 -16.18 15.60 -12.16
C ASP A 329 -16.38 16.60 -11.01
N THR A 330 -15.97 17.84 -11.24
CA THR A 330 -16.11 18.95 -10.27
C THR A 330 -17.54 19.18 -9.78
N SER A 331 -18.56 18.83 -10.57
CA SER A 331 -19.98 19.00 -10.19
C SER A 331 -20.44 17.96 -9.16
N MET A 332 -19.86 16.75 -9.20
CA MET A 332 -20.15 15.70 -8.22
C MET A 332 -19.51 16.00 -6.87
N ILE A 333 -18.35 16.66 -6.88
CA ILE A 333 -17.56 16.94 -5.67
C ILE A 333 -18.17 18.09 -4.87
N SER A 334 -18.70 19.13 -5.51
CA SER A 334 -19.22 20.30 -4.82
C SER A 334 -20.44 20.02 -3.93
N LYS A 335 -21.33 19.10 -4.34
CA LYS A 335 -22.50 18.69 -3.54
C LYS A 335 -22.15 17.96 -2.24
N THR A 336 -20.98 17.33 -2.16
CA THR A 336 -20.53 16.64 -0.94
C THR A 336 -20.05 17.61 0.15
N GLY A 337 -19.70 18.84 -0.22
CA GLY A 337 -19.21 19.86 0.72
C GLY A 337 -20.29 20.70 1.41
N THR A 338 -21.56 20.56 1.02
CA THR A 338 -22.68 21.32 1.61
C THR A 338 -23.39 20.59 2.75
N ASN A 339 -23.03 19.32 3.01
CA ASN A 339 -23.67 18.46 4.01
C ASN A 339 -22.67 18.00 5.08
N VAL A 340 -21.91 18.94 5.66
CA VAL A 340 -21.16 18.71 6.90
C VAL A 340 -21.90 19.34 8.07
#